data_AF-A0A820CEQ1-F1
#
_entry.id   AF-A0A820CEQ1-F1
#
_cell.length_a   1.000
_cell.length_b   1.000
_cell.length_c   1.000
_cell.angle_alpha   90.00
_cell.angle_beta   90.00
_cell.angle_gamma   90.00
#
_symmetry.space_group_name_H-M   'P 1'
#
loop_
_entity.id
_entity.type
_entity.pdbx_description
1 polymer ?
#
loop_
_entity_poly.entity_id
_entity_poly.type
_entity_poly.pdbx_seq_one_letter_code
_entity_poly.pdbx_strand_id
1 'polypeptide(L)'
;MIGGARYYTDQLFDIETITRITHEQSCCLEWDLAHAIGNVPLKLHDWQVDFAVWCTYMYLNGGVFVHSNHFNDYHLSRLDG
;
A
#
# COMPACT_ATOMS: atom_id res chain seq x y z
N MET A 1 5.78 -12.17 -6.00
CA MET A 1 5.34 -10.81 -5.64
C MET A 1 4.38 -10.29 -6.70
N ILE A 2 3.16 -9.89 -6.31
CA ILE A 2 2.14 -9.30 -7.19
C ILE A 2 1.62 -8.01 -6.52
N GLY A 3 1.30 -6.97 -7.30
CA GLY A 3 0.72 -5.73 -6.77
C GLY A 3 -0.74 -5.90 -6.34
N GLY A 4 -1.11 -5.39 -5.16
CA GLY A 4 -2.51 -5.31 -4.71
C GLY A 4 -3.30 -4.32 -5.58
N ALA A 5 -2.73 -3.15 -5.84
CA ALA A 5 -3.21 -2.20 -6.84
C ALA A 5 -2.08 -1.84 -7.80
N ARG A 6 -2.34 -1.84 -9.12
CA ARG A 6 -1.31 -1.52 -10.12
C ARG A 6 -1.05 -0.04 -10.23
N TYR A 7 0.20 0.38 -10.04
CA TYR A 7 0.65 1.76 -10.18
C TYR A 7 0.20 2.48 -11.48
N TYR A 8 0.27 1.81 -12.63
CA TYR A 8 -0.02 2.47 -13.92
C TYR A 8 -1.50 2.58 -14.28
N THR A 9 -2.33 1.70 -13.72
CA THR A 9 -3.73 1.55 -14.17
C THR A 9 -4.74 1.58 -13.04
N ASP A 10 -4.28 1.69 -11.79
CA ASP A 10 -5.07 1.57 -10.56
C ASP A 10 -5.96 0.34 -10.50
N GLN A 11 -5.58 -0.72 -11.24
CA GLN A 11 -6.32 -1.97 -11.21
C GLN A 11 -6.09 -2.61 -9.84
N LEU A 12 -7.15 -2.66 -9.03
CA LEU A 12 -7.21 -3.42 -7.79
C LEU A 12 -7.42 -4.91 -8.13
N PHE A 13 -6.52 -5.76 -7.66
CA PHE A 13 -6.66 -7.20 -7.78
C PHE A 13 -7.49 -7.79 -6.65
N ASP A 14 -8.17 -8.90 -6.92
CA ASP A 14 -8.88 -9.67 -5.91
C ASP A 14 -7.88 -10.48 -5.07
N ILE A 15 -7.38 -9.84 -4.00
CA ILE A 15 -6.33 -10.38 -3.12
C ILE A 15 -6.77 -11.69 -2.47
N GLU A 16 -8.03 -11.77 -2.01
CA GLU A 16 -8.57 -12.96 -1.34
C GLU A 16 -8.59 -14.17 -2.27
N THR A 17 -9.19 -14.01 -3.45
CA THR A 17 -9.32 -15.09 -4.43
C THR A 17 -7.95 -15.56 -4.92
N ILE A 18 -7.04 -14.63 -5.23
CA ILE A 18 -5.70 -14.97 -5.74
C ILE A 18 -4.87 -15.66 -4.65
N THR A 19 -4.97 -15.22 -3.39
CA THR A 19 -4.27 -15.87 -2.26
C THR A 19 -4.76 -17.31 -2.08
N ARG A 20 -6.08 -17.52 -2.04
CA ARG A 20 -6.68 -18.88 -1.93
C ARG A 20 -6.22 -19.82 -3.05
N ILE A 21 -6.27 -19.37 -4.30
CA ILE A 21 -5.85 -20.19 -5.46
C ILE A 21 -4.35 -20.51 -5.36
N THR A 22 -3.53 -19.56 -4.87
CA THR A 22 -2.10 -19.79 -4.68
C THR A 22 -1.83 -20.89 -3.65
N HIS A 23 -2.57 -20.88 -2.54
CA HIS A 23 -2.52 -21.94 -1.53
C HIS A 23 -2.96 -23.30 -2.06
N GLU A 24 -3.99 -23.37 -2.91
CA GLU A 24 -4.41 -24.61 -3.57
C GLU A 24 -3.31 -25.25 -4.42
N GLN A 25 -2.35 -24.44 -4.89
CA GLN A 25 -1.17 -24.90 -5.62
C GLN A 25 0.03 -25.19 -4.70
N SER A 26 -0.15 -25.17 -3.37
CA SER A 26 0.92 -25.34 -2.38
C SER A 26 2.06 -24.31 -2.53
N CYS A 27 1.73 -23.10 -2.99
CA CYS A 27 2.66 -21.99 -3.17
C CYS A 27 2.39 -20.89 -2.14
N CYS A 28 3.42 -20.10 -1.82
CA CYS A 28 3.29 -18.87 -1.04
C CYS A 28 3.19 -17.66 -1.97
N LEU A 29 2.44 -16.64 -1.55
CA LEU A 29 2.31 -15.38 -2.29
C LEU A 29 2.72 -14.18 -1.45
N GLU A 30 3.57 -13.34 -2.05
CA GLU A 30 3.89 -12.01 -1.53
C GLU A 30 3.09 -10.94 -2.28
N TRP A 31 2.47 -10.04 -1.53
CA TRP A 31 1.75 -8.87 -2.04
C TRP A 31 2.53 -7.57 -1.88
N ASP A 32 2.67 -6.83 -2.98
CA ASP A 32 3.08 -5.42 -2.95
C ASP A 32 1.84 -4.54 -2.76
N LEU A 33 1.72 -3.93 -1.58
CA LEU A 33 0.58 -3.09 -1.21
C LEU A 33 0.92 -1.60 -1.22
N ALA A 34 2.00 -1.16 -1.88
CA ALA A 34 2.38 0.25 -1.94
C ALA A 34 1.23 1.18 -2.37
N HIS A 35 0.39 0.73 -3.31
CA HIS A 35 -0.76 1.49 -3.82
C HIS A 35 -2.13 1.06 -3.25
N ALA A 36 -2.14 0.13 -2.28
CA ALA A 36 -3.37 -0.41 -1.70
C ALA A 36 -3.51 -0.09 -0.20
N ILE A 37 -2.42 -0.16 0.57
CA ILE A 37 -2.46 0.11 2.02
C ILE A 37 -2.91 1.56 2.27
N GLY A 38 -3.83 1.78 3.20
CA GLY A 38 -4.37 3.12 3.48
C GLY A 38 -5.29 3.70 2.40
N ASN A 39 -5.45 3.02 1.25
CA ASN A 39 -6.23 3.49 0.10
C ASN A 39 -7.52 2.67 -0.11
N VAL A 40 -7.45 1.36 0.11
CA VAL A 40 -8.60 0.44 -0.02
C VAL A 40 -8.76 -0.44 1.21
N PRO A 41 -9.96 -0.99 1.48
CA PRO A 41 -10.15 -1.96 2.56
C PRO A 41 -9.30 -3.21 2.32
N LEU A 42 -8.54 -3.61 3.33
CA LEU A 42 -7.69 -4.80 3.30
C LEU A 42 -7.96 -5.65 4.54
N LYS A 43 -8.06 -6.98 4.38
CA LYS A 43 -8.25 -7.93 5.48
C LYS A 43 -7.19 -9.02 5.43
N LEU A 44 -5.91 -8.63 5.50
CA LEU A 44 -4.77 -9.52 5.26
C LEU A 44 -4.79 -10.80 6.13
N HIS A 45 -5.17 -10.65 7.40
CA HIS A 45 -5.29 -11.79 8.33
C HIS A 45 -6.43 -12.73 7.93
N ASP A 46 -7.64 -12.19 7.69
CA ASP A 46 -8.81 -12.99 7.32
C ASP A 46 -8.61 -13.71 5.98
N TRP A 47 -7.92 -13.04 5.04
CA TRP A 47 -7.57 -13.58 3.72
C TRP A 47 -6.36 -14.53 3.73
N GLN A 48 -5.75 -14.77 4.89
CA GLN A 48 -4.58 -15.64 5.05
C GLN A 48 -3.39 -15.23 4.15
N VAL A 49 -3.15 -13.94 3.96
CA VAL A 49 -2.00 -13.45 3.18
C VAL A 49 -0.70 -13.92 3.82
N ASP A 50 0.16 -14.60 3.06
CA ASP A 50 1.43 -15.14 3.56
C ASP A 50 2.42 -14.02 3.91
N PHE A 51 2.64 -13.10 2.95
CA PHE A 51 3.54 -11.97 3.09
C PHE A 51 2.98 -10.74 2.37
N ALA A 52 3.20 -9.56 2.95
CA ALA A 52 2.88 -8.29 2.31
C ALA A 52 3.90 -7.22 2.71
N VAL A 53 4.21 -6.34 1.75
CA VAL A 53 5.08 -5.18 1.94
C VAL A 53 4.40 -3.93 1.43
N TRP A 54 4.72 -2.77 2.02
CA TRP A 54 4.17 -1.49 1.61
C TRP A 54 5.06 -0.32 2.02
N CYS A 55 4.76 0.85 1.46
CA CYS A 55 5.37 2.12 1.81
C CYS A 55 4.45 2.89 2.76
N THR A 56 5.01 3.49 3.82
CA THR A 56 4.23 4.33 4.75
C THR A 56 4.11 5.77 4.26
N TYR A 57 5.05 6.26 3.46
CA TYR A 57 5.08 7.65 2.98
C TYR A 57 4.04 7.98 1.88
N MET A 58 3.26 6.99 1.43
CA MET A 58 2.21 7.18 0.44
C MET A 58 0.87 7.46 1.15
N TYR A 59 -0.15 6.63 0.93
CA TYR A 59 -1.50 6.81 1.47
C TYR A 59 -1.61 6.75 3.01
N LEU A 60 -0.55 6.35 3.71
CA LEU A 60 -0.47 6.40 5.17
C LEU A 60 0.18 7.68 5.70
N ASN A 61 0.63 8.60 4.83
CA ASN A 61 1.21 9.90 5.20
C ASN A 61 2.39 9.81 6.19
N GLY A 62 3.22 8.78 6.09
CA GLY A 62 4.33 8.48 7.01
C GLY A 62 5.55 9.42 6.92
N GLY A 63 5.44 10.56 6.24
CA GLY A 63 6.47 11.59 6.16
C GLY A 63 6.91 11.92 4.73
N VAL A 64 7.28 13.19 4.53
CA VAL A 64 7.74 13.73 3.24
C VAL A 64 8.95 14.63 3.46
N PHE A 65 9.80 14.76 2.45
CA PHE A 65 10.87 15.76 2.47
C PHE A 65 10.28 17.16 2.23
N VAL A 66 10.68 18.12 3.06
CA VAL A 66 10.40 19.54 2.87
C VAL A 66 11.73 20.28 2.83
N HIS A 67 11.96 21.04 1.74
CA HIS A 67 13.18 21.83 1.61
C HIS A 67 13.19 23.00 2.61
N SER A 68 14.34 23.29 3.21
CA SER A 68 14.48 24.29 4.28
C SER A 68 14.01 25.69 3.90
N ASN A 69 14.10 26.06 2.62
CA ASN A 69 13.57 27.33 2.08
C ASN A 69 12.08 27.54 2.38
N HIS A 70 11.31 26.48 2.61
CA HIS A 70 9.88 26.54 2.89
C HIS A 70 9.55 26.52 4.40
N PHE A 71 10.54 26.41 5.28
CA PHE A 71 10.30 26.28 6.73
C PHE A 71 9.69 27.53 7.37
N ASN A 72 9.83 28.70 6.75
CA ASN A 72 9.26 29.97 7.23
C ASN A 72 8.07 30.46 6.40
N ASP A 73 7.62 29.69 5.41
CA ASP A 73 6.42 30.03 4.65
C ASP A 73 5.20 29.46 5.37
N TYR A 74 4.51 30.34 6.11
CA TYR A 74 3.31 30.02 6.90
C TYR A 74 2.02 30.07 6.08
N HIS A 75 2.09 30.43 4.78
CA HIS A 75 0.95 30.39 3.88
C HIS A 75 0.81 29.02 3.19
N LEU A 76 1.86 28.20 3.20
CA LEU A 76 1.79 26.82 2.72
C LEU A 76 0.92 25.98 3.67
N SER A 77 -0.07 25.29 3.10
CA SER A 77 -0.82 24.27 3.83
C SER A 77 0.12 23.14 4.17
N ARG A 78 0.52 23.06 5.44
CA ARG A 78 1.26 21.92 5.94
C ARG A 78 0.27 20.86 6.36
N LEU A 79 0.46 19.65 5.83
CA LEU A 79 -0.20 18.46 6.36
C LEU A 79 0.55 18.09 7.63
N ASP A 80 0.41 18.92 8.66
CA ASP A 80 0.88 18.63 10.00
C ASP A 80 -0.07 17.57 10.56
N GLY A 81 0.48 16.41 10.92
CA GLY A 81 -0.27 15.33 11.59
C GLY A 81 -0.64 15.70 13.02
#